data_AF-A0A9W4WML3-F1
#
_entry.id   AF-A0A9W4WML3-F1
#
_cell.length_a   1.000
_cell.length_b   1.000
_cell.length_c   1.000
_cell.angle_alpha   90.00
_cell.angle_beta   90.00
_cell.angle_gamma   90.00
#
_symmetry.space_group_name_H-M   'P 1'
#
loop_
_entity.id
_entity.type
_entity.pdbx_description
1 polymer ?
#
loop_
_entity_poly.entity_id
_entity_poly.type
_entity_poly.pdbx_seq_one_letter_code
_entity_poly.pdbx_strand_id
1 'polypeptide(L)'
;MIAPTAPHVENLRDPPTPPARYLGSFANSTVPRTPNFNPADEYQHGKPSWLRTLPSLNNTQIAEIDYFYQRRLESLKGVDDIIDDVVDMLTVNNPIGNTYIIYTTDQGYHLGTHRTGVGKSLTYLEDTNIPLIVRGPGIPKGAVSSNPSLVVDFAPTFLDIAGLDPNDRPPFWDGSSLLDSWKSPNSPEMSKRKEAINIEY
;
A
#
# COMPACT_ATOMS: atom_id res chain seq x y z
N MET A 1 -5.10 -16.35 -17.21
CA MET A 1 -3.99 -15.59 -16.59
C MET A 1 -4.48 -15.16 -15.23
N ILE A 2 -3.89 -15.68 -14.14
CA ILE A 2 -4.42 -15.52 -12.78
C ILE A 2 -4.00 -14.18 -12.15
N ALA A 3 -3.01 -13.48 -12.71
CA ALA A 3 -2.79 -12.06 -12.46
C ALA A 3 -2.17 -11.42 -13.71
N PRO A 4 -2.96 -10.78 -14.61
CA PRO A 4 -2.36 -9.78 -15.49
C PRO A 4 -1.72 -8.69 -14.61
N THR A 5 -0.72 -7.98 -15.12
CA THR A 5 0.00 -6.88 -14.46
C THR A 5 -0.95 -5.95 -13.69
N ALA A 6 -1.13 -6.21 -12.40
CA ALA A 6 -2.16 -5.61 -11.58
C ALA A 6 -1.56 -5.10 -10.26
N PRO A 7 -1.85 -3.86 -9.85
CA PRO A 7 -2.35 -2.73 -10.64
C PRO A 7 -1.16 -1.92 -11.23
N HIS A 8 -0.08 -2.57 -11.65
CA HIS A 8 1.14 -1.92 -12.11
C HIS A 8 1.24 -1.88 -13.64
N VAL A 9 1.98 -0.90 -14.15
CA VAL A 9 2.34 -0.81 -15.56
C VAL A 9 3.25 -1.96 -15.97
N GLU A 10 3.04 -2.52 -17.17
CA GLU A 10 3.83 -3.65 -17.70
C GLU A 10 5.18 -3.18 -18.25
N ASN A 11 5.21 -2.07 -18.99
CA ASN A 11 6.41 -1.54 -19.66
C ASN A 11 6.66 -0.05 -19.37
N LEU A 12 6.44 0.40 -18.13
CA LEU A 12 6.56 1.80 -17.67
C LEU A 12 5.59 2.81 -18.34
N ARG A 13 4.82 2.39 -19.35
CA ARG A 13 3.95 3.26 -20.16
C ARG A 13 2.54 2.72 -20.34
N ASP A 14 2.37 1.41 -20.36
CA ASP A 14 1.04 0.83 -20.61
C ASP A 14 0.23 0.82 -19.30
N PRO A 15 -1.06 1.19 -19.36
CA PRO A 15 -1.93 1.09 -18.20
C PRO A 15 -2.06 -0.37 -17.74
N PRO A 16 -2.42 -0.60 -16.47
CA PRO A 16 -2.76 -1.93 -16.00
C PRO A 16 -3.84 -2.57 -16.86
N THR A 17 -3.70 -3.87 -17.12
CA THR A 17 -4.65 -4.63 -17.94
C THR A 17 -5.63 -5.38 -17.03
N PRO A 18 -6.88 -4.90 -16.88
CA PRO A 18 -7.85 -5.57 -16.01
C PRO A 18 -8.35 -6.88 -16.63
N PRO A 19 -8.86 -7.82 -15.81
CA PRO A 19 -9.65 -8.93 -16.33
C PRO A 19 -10.82 -8.42 -17.17
N ALA A 20 -11.08 -9.03 -18.32
CA ALA A 20 -12.11 -8.58 -19.26
C ALA A 20 -13.50 -8.39 -18.61
N ARG A 21 -13.84 -9.21 -17.61
CA ARG A 21 -15.10 -9.12 -16.84
C ARG A 21 -15.27 -7.83 -16.04
N TYR A 22 -14.18 -7.14 -15.71
CA TYR A 22 -14.19 -5.88 -14.94
C TYR A 22 -13.94 -4.64 -15.79
N LEU A 23 -13.73 -4.81 -17.08
CA LEU A 23 -13.52 -3.70 -18.00
C LEU A 23 -14.72 -2.74 -17.97
N GLY A 24 -14.49 -1.46 -17.68
CA GLY A 24 -15.52 -0.43 -17.61
C GLY A 24 -16.31 -0.38 -16.30
N SER A 25 -16.03 -1.27 -15.33
CA SER A 25 -16.72 -1.26 -14.03
C SER A 25 -16.49 0.00 -13.19
N PHE A 26 -15.43 0.76 -13.52
CA PHE A 26 -15.07 2.03 -12.90
C PHE A 26 -15.06 3.20 -13.90
N ALA A 27 -15.86 3.11 -14.98
CA ALA A 27 -15.94 4.18 -15.98
C ALA A 27 -16.17 5.56 -15.34
N ASN A 28 -15.38 6.55 -15.80
CA ASN A 28 -15.40 7.94 -15.32
C ASN A 28 -14.88 8.15 -13.89
N SER A 29 -14.26 7.13 -13.27
CA SER A 29 -13.54 7.32 -12.01
C SER A 29 -12.34 8.22 -12.25
N THR A 30 -12.17 9.23 -11.40
CA THR A 30 -11.02 10.14 -11.44
C THR A 30 -10.18 9.93 -10.20
N VAL A 31 -8.86 10.14 -10.31
CA VAL A 31 -7.99 10.06 -9.14
C VAL A 31 -8.42 11.12 -8.12
N PRO A 32 -8.39 10.82 -6.80
CA PRO A 32 -8.68 11.81 -5.78
C PRO A 32 -7.85 13.08 -5.97
N ARG A 33 -8.53 14.22 -6.10
CA ARG A 33 -7.91 15.55 -6.24
C ARG A 33 -7.52 16.10 -4.87
N THR A 34 -6.55 15.47 -4.23
CA THR A 34 -6.01 15.93 -2.94
C THR A 34 -5.29 17.28 -3.09
N PRO A 35 -4.99 18.01 -2.01
CA PRO A 35 -4.18 19.23 -2.09
C PRO A 35 -2.81 19.02 -2.75
N ASN A 36 -2.26 17.80 -2.63
CA ASN A 36 -1.01 17.40 -3.27
C ASN A 36 -1.17 17.09 -4.77
N PHE A 37 -2.39 16.96 -5.32
CA PHE A 37 -2.63 16.71 -6.73
C PHE A 37 -2.40 17.99 -7.56
N ASN A 38 -1.39 17.98 -8.43
CA ASN A 38 -1.04 19.10 -9.30
C ASN A 38 -1.05 20.48 -8.60
N PRO A 39 -0.29 20.66 -7.50
CA PRO A 39 -0.44 21.81 -6.61
C PRO A 39 0.01 23.12 -7.27
N ALA A 40 -0.40 24.25 -6.69
CA ALA A 40 0.03 25.58 -7.12
C ALA A 40 1.55 25.79 -6.96
N ASP A 41 2.09 26.78 -7.67
CA ASP A 41 3.53 27.09 -7.70
C ASP A 41 4.10 27.35 -6.29
N GLU A 42 3.30 27.95 -5.40
CA GLU A 42 3.72 28.24 -4.03
C GLU A 42 4.14 26.98 -3.25
N TYR A 43 3.41 25.87 -3.42
CA TYR A 43 3.74 24.59 -2.80
C TYR A 43 4.79 23.83 -3.60
N GLN A 44 4.73 23.89 -4.94
CA GLN A 44 5.66 23.15 -5.79
C GLN A 44 7.09 23.67 -5.64
N HIS A 45 7.29 24.99 -5.66
CA HIS A 45 8.62 25.61 -5.61
C HIS A 45 9.34 25.37 -4.27
N GLY A 46 8.60 25.03 -3.21
CA GLY A 46 9.15 24.63 -1.91
C GLY A 46 9.78 23.24 -1.89
N LYS A 47 9.52 22.38 -2.88
CA LYS A 47 9.97 20.98 -2.89
C LYS A 47 11.49 20.85 -3.14
N PRO A 48 12.13 19.71 -2.79
CA PRO A 48 13.56 19.52 -3.01
C PRO A 48 13.89 19.15 -4.46
N SER A 49 15.14 19.39 -4.86
CA SER A 49 15.73 18.88 -6.11
C SER A 49 14.90 19.21 -7.37
N TRP A 50 14.82 18.29 -8.33
CA TRP A 50 14.13 18.41 -9.62
C TRP A 50 12.61 18.55 -9.51
N LEU A 51 12.00 18.15 -8.39
CA LEU A 51 10.55 18.25 -8.20
C LEU A 51 10.09 19.72 -8.25
N ARG A 52 10.87 20.65 -7.68
CA ARG A 52 10.48 22.06 -7.59
C ARG A 52 10.28 22.75 -8.93
N THR A 53 10.92 22.26 -9.98
CA THR A 53 10.88 22.87 -11.31
C THR A 53 9.88 22.20 -12.24
N LEU A 54 9.10 21.23 -11.76
CA LEU A 54 8.11 20.56 -12.59
C LEU A 54 6.99 21.54 -12.99
N PRO A 55 6.64 21.60 -14.30
CA PRO A 55 5.51 22.37 -14.76
C PRO A 55 4.20 21.76 -14.25
N SER A 56 3.16 22.58 -14.10
CA SER A 56 1.81 22.09 -13.83
C SER A 56 1.36 21.10 -14.91
N LEU A 57 0.69 20.04 -14.48
CA LEU A 57 0.09 19.07 -15.38
C LEU A 57 -1.00 19.74 -16.20
N ASN A 58 -0.97 19.50 -17.52
CA ASN A 58 -2.01 19.95 -18.44
C ASN A 58 -3.19 18.96 -18.49
N ASN A 59 -4.27 19.36 -19.17
CA ASN A 59 -5.50 18.56 -19.25
C ASN A 59 -5.30 17.17 -19.86
N THR A 60 -4.38 17.02 -20.83
CA THR A 60 -4.07 15.72 -21.44
C THR A 60 -3.39 14.79 -20.44
N GLN A 61 -2.43 15.29 -19.67
CA GLN A 61 -1.75 14.52 -18.63
C GLN A 61 -2.70 14.14 -17.50
N ILE A 62 -3.59 15.06 -17.10
CA ILE A 62 -4.62 14.78 -16.08
C ILE A 62 -5.58 13.68 -16.58
N ALA A 63 -6.04 13.76 -17.82
CA ALA A 63 -6.92 12.75 -18.42
C ALA A 63 -6.23 11.37 -18.51
N GLU A 64 -4.94 11.34 -18.83
CA GLU A 64 -4.14 10.12 -18.80
C GLU A 64 -4.08 9.54 -17.37
N ILE A 65 -3.77 10.36 -16.37
CA ILE A 65 -3.73 9.91 -14.97
C ILE A 65 -5.08 9.34 -14.51
N ASP A 66 -6.19 9.97 -14.87
CA ASP A 66 -7.54 9.46 -14.55
C ASP A 66 -7.80 8.11 -15.24
N TYR A 67 -7.38 7.97 -16.49
CA TYR A 67 -7.47 6.70 -17.21
C TYR A 67 -6.65 5.60 -16.54
N PHE A 68 -5.42 5.89 -16.10
CA PHE A 68 -4.63 4.95 -15.30
C PHE A 68 -5.32 4.60 -13.99
N TYR A 69 -5.88 5.58 -13.28
CA TYR A 69 -6.59 5.33 -12.04
C TYR A 69 -7.78 4.39 -12.23
N GLN A 70 -8.62 4.63 -13.24
CA GLN A 70 -9.71 3.72 -13.60
C GLN A 70 -9.18 2.29 -13.85
N ARG A 71 -8.13 2.16 -14.67
CA ARG A 71 -7.55 0.84 -15.02
C ARG A 71 -6.98 0.10 -13.81
N ARG A 72 -6.40 0.84 -12.87
CA ARG A 72 -5.93 0.29 -11.59
C ARG A 72 -7.09 -0.27 -10.76
N LEU A 73 -8.20 0.47 -10.63
CA LEU A 73 -9.38 0.00 -9.90
C LEU A 73 -9.98 -1.26 -10.53
N GLU A 74 -10.13 -1.28 -11.86
CA GLU A 74 -10.64 -2.44 -12.60
C GLU A 74 -9.70 -3.65 -12.45
N SER A 75 -8.39 -3.43 -12.38
CA SER A 75 -7.40 -4.50 -12.20
C SER A 75 -7.40 -5.04 -10.77
N LEU A 76 -7.61 -4.16 -9.77
CA LEU A 76 -7.72 -4.55 -8.36
C LEU A 76 -8.90 -5.49 -8.10
N LYS A 77 -10.00 -5.39 -8.86
CA LYS A 77 -11.09 -6.38 -8.80
C LYS A 77 -10.64 -7.80 -9.13
N GLY A 78 -9.63 -7.96 -9.99
CA GLY A 78 -9.03 -9.28 -10.24
C GLY A 78 -8.25 -9.80 -9.04
N VAL A 79 -7.59 -8.91 -8.28
CA VAL A 79 -6.88 -9.27 -7.04
C VAL A 79 -7.87 -9.62 -5.94
N ASP A 80 -8.98 -8.87 -5.84
CA ASP A 80 -10.10 -9.12 -4.94
C ASP A 80 -10.65 -10.55 -5.10
N ASP A 81 -10.90 -10.99 -6.34
CA ASP A 81 -11.33 -12.37 -6.63
C ASP A 81 -10.33 -13.43 -6.10
N ILE A 82 -9.03 -13.18 -6.24
CA ILE A 82 -7.99 -14.11 -5.78
C ILE A 82 -7.96 -14.16 -4.25
N ILE A 83 -8.17 -13.02 -3.59
CA ILE A 83 -8.24 -12.95 -2.13
C ILE A 83 -9.45 -13.76 -1.65
N ASP A 84 -10.62 -13.58 -2.28
CA ASP A 84 -11.82 -14.37 -1.99
C ASP A 84 -11.56 -15.87 -2.17
N ASP A 85 -10.98 -16.29 -3.29
CA ASP A 85 -10.63 -17.70 -3.54
C ASP A 85 -9.71 -18.29 -2.44
N VAL A 86 -8.69 -17.53 -2.01
CA VAL A 86 -7.76 -17.97 -0.95
C VAL A 86 -8.47 -18.06 0.41
N VAL A 87 -9.28 -17.06 0.76
CA VAL A 87 -10.03 -17.03 2.02
C VAL A 87 -11.08 -18.14 2.08
N ASP A 88 -11.78 -18.40 0.98
CA ASP A 88 -12.75 -19.48 0.85
C ASP A 88 -12.07 -20.84 1.00
N MET A 89 -10.93 -21.05 0.33
CA MET A 89 -10.14 -22.28 0.47
C MET A 89 -9.69 -22.52 1.92
N LEU A 90 -9.23 -21.49 2.63
CA LEU A 90 -8.85 -21.61 4.04
C LEU A 90 -10.07 -21.84 4.95
N THR A 91 -11.25 -21.38 4.55
CA THR A 91 -12.49 -21.56 5.32
C THR A 91 -13.05 -22.96 5.15
N VAL A 92 -13.17 -23.45 3.91
CA VAL A 92 -13.71 -24.78 3.58
C VAL A 92 -12.85 -25.90 4.16
N ASN A 93 -11.52 -25.75 4.11
CA ASN A 93 -10.60 -26.77 4.65
C ASN A 93 -10.39 -26.66 6.16
N ASN A 94 -10.99 -25.66 6.82
CA ASN A 94 -10.93 -25.37 8.25
C ASN A 94 -9.57 -24.94 8.89
N PRO A 95 -8.49 -24.51 8.17
CA PRO A 95 -7.34 -23.89 8.85
C PRO A 95 -7.52 -22.39 9.19
N ILE A 96 -8.58 -21.73 8.71
CA ILE A 96 -8.75 -20.25 8.82
C ILE A 96 -8.68 -19.70 10.26
N GLY A 97 -9.04 -20.50 11.27
CA GLY A 97 -8.96 -20.09 12.69
C GLY A 97 -7.54 -20.05 13.25
N ASN A 98 -6.60 -20.77 12.64
CA ASN A 98 -5.20 -20.86 13.02
C ASN A 98 -4.25 -20.26 11.97
N THR A 99 -4.77 -19.47 11.04
CA THR A 99 -3.99 -18.90 9.93
C THR A 99 -3.92 -17.39 10.07
N TYR A 100 -2.71 -16.83 9.98
CA TYR A 100 -2.52 -15.40 9.78
C TYR A 100 -2.64 -15.08 8.30
N ILE A 101 -3.49 -14.11 7.95
CA ILE A 101 -3.60 -13.51 6.62
C ILE A 101 -3.12 -12.07 6.76
N ILE A 102 -2.10 -11.72 5.99
CA ILE A 102 -1.48 -10.40 6.00
C ILE A 102 -1.55 -9.87 4.57
N TYR A 103 -2.24 -8.75 4.38
CA TYR A 103 -2.37 -8.08 3.09
C TYR A 103 -1.62 -6.74 3.13
N THR A 104 -0.71 -6.56 2.18
CA THR A 104 0.13 -5.36 2.06
C THR A 104 0.70 -5.24 0.64
N THR A 105 1.50 -4.20 0.38
CA THR A 105 2.23 -4.00 -0.87
C THR A 105 3.72 -3.78 -0.60
N ASP A 106 4.55 -3.82 -1.64
CA ASP A 106 5.98 -3.48 -1.55
C ASP A 106 6.19 -1.95 -1.43
N GLN A 107 5.33 -1.18 -2.10
CA GLN A 107 5.35 0.27 -2.13
C GLN A 107 3.98 0.84 -2.53
N GLY A 108 3.85 2.14 -2.38
CA GLY A 108 2.73 2.93 -2.87
C GLY A 108 2.86 3.28 -4.36
N TYR A 109 1.97 4.15 -4.82
CA TYR A 109 1.92 4.59 -6.21
C TYR A 109 1.25 5.96 -6.34
N HIS A 110 2.02 6.97 -6.69
CA HIS A 110 1.51 8.30 -6.97
C HIS A 110 0.83 8.42 -8.34
N LEU A 111 -0.17 9.30 -8.39
CA LEU A 111 -1.00 9.57 -9.56
C LEU A 111 -1.26 11.08 -9.64
N GLY A 112 -0.36 11.83 -10.28
CA GLY A 112 -0.51 13.28 -10.45
C GLY A 112 -0.13 14.13 -9.23
N THR A 113 0.20 13.51 -8.10
CA THR A 113 0.62 14.23 -6.90
C THR A 113 1.98 14.89 -7.13
N HIS A 114 2.18 16.07 -6.55
CA HIS A 114 3.41 16.86 -6.68
C HIS A 114 3.83 17.14 -8.14
N ARG A 115 2.85 17.25 -9.05
CA ARG A 115 3.01 17.43 -10.50
C ARG A 115 3.76 16.30 -11.20
N THR A 116 3.95 15.15 -10.55
CA THR A 116 4.52 13.98 -11.20
C THR A 116 3.45 13.26 -12.02
N GLY A 117 3.87 12.46 -13.00
CA GLY A 117 2.95 11.62 -13.76
C GLY A 117 2.43 10.44 -12.91
N VAL A 118 2.29 9.29 -13.54
CA VAL A 118 2.00 8.02 -12.86
C VAL A 118 3.32 7.33 -12.51
N GLY A 119 3.46 6.80 -11.29
CA GLY A 119 4.70 6.12 -10.95
C GLY A 119 4.87 5.79 -9.48
N LYS A 120 6.14 5.57 -9.14
CA LYS A 120 6.64 5.30 -7.79
C LYS A 120 8.07 5.83 -7.66
N SER A 121 8.67 5.70 -6.48
CA SER A 121 10.06 6.10 -6.16
C SER A 121 10.25 7.53 -5.63
N LEU A 122 9.17 8.16 -5.16
CA LEU A 122 9.21 9.35 -4.34
C LEU A 122 9.18 8.97 -2.86
N THR A 123 9.54 9.93 -2.01
CA THR A 123 9.55 9.78 -0.55
C THR A 123 8.25 10.23 0.11
N TYR A 124 7.22 10.57 -0.67
CA TYR A 124 5.93 11.06 -0.19
C TYR A 124 4.99 9.92 0.22
N LEU A 125 3.94 10.24 0.98
CA LEU A 125 3.02 9.23 1.53
C LEU A 125 2.37 8.38 0.44
N GLU A 126 2.10 8.92 -0.74
CA GLU A 126 1.52 8.15 -1.83
C GLU A 126 2.40 6.97 -2.28
N ASP A 127 3.71 7.06 -2.07
CA ASP A 127 4.69 6.03 -2.45
C ASP A 127 5.18 5.19 -1.26
N THR A 128 5.07 5.69 -0.03
CA THR A 128 5.64 5.05 1.16
C THR A 128 4.59 4.50 2.13
N ASN A 129 3.40 5.10 2.18
CA ASN A 129 2.33 4.70 3.09
C ASN A 129 1.43 3.65 2.44
N ILE A 130 1.81 2.40 2.66
CA ILE A 130 1.17 1.22 2.07
C ILE A 130 0.07 0.65 2.99
N PRO A 131 -0.95 -0.03 2.42
CA PRO A 131 -1.93 -0.73 3.24
C PRO A 131 -1.27 -1.85 4.04
N LEU A 132 -1.70 -2.03 5.29
CA LEU A 132 -1.38 -3.20 6.11
C LEU A 132 -2.65 -3.67 6.82
N ILE A 133 -3.20 -4.78 6.36
CA ILE A 133 -4.39 -5.41 6.93
C ILE A 133 -4.00 -6.79 7.43
N VAL A 134 -4.34 -7.09 8.68
CA VAL A 134 -3.97 -8.36 9.32
C VAL A 134 -5.19 -9.03 9.94
N ARG A 135 -5.33 -10.32 9.70
CA ARG A 135 -6.27 -11.23 10.35
C ARG A 135 -5.49 -12.41 10.90
N GLY A 136 -5.84 -12.92 12.07
CA GLY A 136 -5.26 -14.17 12.57
C GLY A 136 -5.60 -14.45 14.03
N PRO A 137 -5.03 -15.53 14.59
CA PRO A 137 -5.17 -15.88 15.99
C PRO A 137 -4.85 -14.70 16.93
N GLY A 138 -5.81 -14.34 17.80
CA GLY A 138 -5.63 -13.28 18.80
C GLY A 138 -5.63 -11.84 18.25
N ILE A 139 -5.81 -11.65 16.94
CA ILE A 139 -5.92 -10.30 16.35
C ILE A 139 -7.37 -9.80 16.49
N PRO A 140 -7.63 -8.65 17.14
CA PRO A 140 -8.98 -8.13 17.32
C PRO A 140 -9.61 -7.70 15.99
N LYS A 141 -10.88 -8.10 15.78
CA LYS A 141 -11.64 -7.74 14.57
C LYS A 141 -12.00 -6.25 14.57
N GLY A 142 -11.79 -5.58 13.43
CA GLY A 142 -12.22 -4.19 13.22
C GLY A 142 -11.42 -3.15 14.00
N ALA A 143 -10.32 -3.55 14.64
CA ALA A 143 -9.42 -2.61 15.28
C ALA A 143 -8.58 -1.87 14.23
N VAL A 144 -8.29 -0.61 14.51
CA VAL A 144 -7.41 0.25 13.69
C VAL A 144 -6.26 0.71 14.58
N SER A 145 -5.04 0.66 14.07
CA SER A 145 -3.85 1.17 14.74
C SER A 145 -3.25 2.32 13.93
N SER A 146 -2.76 3.34 14.63
CA SER A 146 -1.95 4.42 14.05
C SER A 146 -0.45 4.23 14.31
N ASN A 147 -0.03 3.06 14.83
CA ASN A 147 1.37 2.78 15.08
C ASN A 147 2.14 2.64 13.76
N PRO A 148 3.26 3.35 13.59
CA PRO A 148 4.06 3.21 12.39
C PRO A 148 4.66 1.80 12.31
N SER A 149 4.64 1.24 11.10
CA SER A 149 5.16 -0.08 10.77
C SER A 149 6.00 0.01 9.50
N LEU A 150 7.04 -0.80 9.40
CA LEU A 150 7.96 -0.85 8.26
C LEU A 150 8.01 -2.25 7.68
N VAL A 151 8.34 -2.37 6.40
CA VAL A 151 8.47 -3.69 5.72
C VAL A 151 9.54 -4.57 6.40
N VAL A 152 10.61 -3.96 6.93
CA VAL A 152 11.68 -4.69 7.66
C VAL A 152 11.17 -5.39 8.93
N ASP A 153 9.99 -5.02 9.43
CA ASP A 153 9.40 -5.62 10.62
C ASP A 153 8.75 -6.98 10.36
N PHE A 154 8.46 -7.33 9.10
CA PHE A 154 7.79 -8.59 8.79
C PHE A 154 8.64 -9.81 9.10
N ALA A 155 9.94 -9.78 8.80
CA ALA A 155 10.84 -10.89 9.10
C ALA A 155 10.82 -11.29 10.60
N PRO A 156 11.07 -10.37 11.57
CA PRO A 156 10.96 -10.72 12.98
C PRO A 156 9.52 -11.07 13.41
N THR A 157 8.50 -10.47 12.78
CA THR A 157 7.10 -10.82 13.08
C THR A 157 6.75 -12.25 12.69
N PHE A 158 7.23 -12.74 11.54
CA PHE A 158 6.99 -14.11 11.10
C PHE A 158 7.69 -15.13 12.00
N LEU A 159 8.89 -14.83 12.49
CA LEU A 159 9.57 -15.69 13.45
C LEU A 159 8.81 -15.80 14.78
N ASP A 160 8.24 -14.69 15.26
CA ASP A 160 7.39 -14.71 16.46
C ASP A 160 6.10 -15.48 16.27
N ILE A 161 5.48 -15.37 15.09
CA ILE A 161 4.32 -16.19 14.73
C ILE A 161 4.68 -17.68 14.74
N ALA A 162 5.87 -18.02 14.25
CA ALA A 162 6.39 -19.40 14.26
C ALA A 162 6.87 -19.87 15.64
N GLY A 163 6.90 -19.00 16.66
CA GLY A 163 7.29 -19.33 18.02
C GLY A 163 8.79 -19.51 18.23
N LEU A 164 9.64 -18.93 17.36
CA LEU A 164 11.09 -18.91 17.59
C LEU A 164 11.45 -17.95 18.72
N ASP A 165 12.56 -18.25 19.42
CA ASP A 165 13.07 -17.39 20.46
C ASP A 165 13.60 -16.07 19.85
N PRO A 166 13.19 -14.89 20.34
CA PRO A 166 13.75 -13.61 19.90
C PRO A 166 15.28 -13.52 20.00
N ASN A 167 15.92 -14.30 20.88
CA ASN A 167 17.37 -14.36 21.03
C ASN A 167 18.07 -15.08 19.87
N ASP A 168 17.36 -15.89 19.08
CA ASP A 168 17.90 -16.58 17.90
C ASP A 168 17.93 -15.67 16.65
N ARG A 169 17.47 -14.43 16.78
CA ARG A 169 17.42 -13.49 15.66
C ARG A 169 18.81 -12.97 15.31
N PRO A 170 19.12 -12.78 14.01
CA PRO A 170 20.39 -12.18 13.64
C PRO A 170 20.53 -10.76 14.20
N PRO A 171 21.69 -10.40 14.78
CA PRO A 171 21.87 -9.11 15.46
C PRO A 171 21.90 -7.90 14.50
N PHE A 172 21.96 -8.15 13.20
CA PHE A 172 21.98 -7.12 12.15
C PHE A 172 20.60 -6.78 11.60
N TRP A 173 19.52 -7.33 12.18
CA TRP A 173 18.16 -6.98 11.77
C TRP A 173 17.73 -5.66 12.39
N ASP A 174 17.31 -4.72 11.54
CA ASP A 174 16.79 -3.42 11.98
C ASP A 174 15.31 -3.46 12.38
N GLY A 175 14.59 -4.48 11.93
CA GLY A 175 13.16 -4.64 12.17
C GLY A 175 12.83 -5.09 13.59
N SER A 176 11.62 -4.75 14.04
CA SER A 176 11.05 -5.21 15.30
C SER A 176 9.67 -5.82 15.08
N SER A 177 9.43 -6.98 15.68
CA SER A 177 8.16 -7.70 15.55
C SER A 177 6.94 -6.83 15.88
N LEU A 178 5.92 -6.93 15.03
CA LEU A 178 4.64 -6.24 15.15
C LEU A 178 3.59 -7.09 15.86
N LEU A 179 3.87 -8.35 16.19
CA LEU A 179 2.85 -9.31 16.64
C LEU A 179 2.09 -8.83 17.88
N ASP A 180 2.80 -8.30 18.87
CA ASP A 180 2.18 -7.74 20.08
C ASP A 180 1.35 -6.50 19.76
N SER A 181 1.83 -5.64 18.85
CA SER A 181 1.09 -4.48 18.37
C SER A 181 -0.16 -4.90 17.59
N TRP A 182 -0.13 -5.99 16.82
CA TRP A 182 -1.31 -6.48 16.13
C TRP A 182 -2.36 -7.04 17.10
N LYS A 183 -1.93 -7.72 18.17
CA LYS A 183 -2.83 -8.23 19.22
C LYS A 183 -3.38 -7.12 20.12
N SER A 184 -2.62 -6.05 20.31
CA SER A 184 -2.95 -4.90 21.16
C SER A 184 -2.76 -3.55 20.43
N PRO A 185 -3.55 -3.27 19.37
CA PRO A 185 -3.31 -2.16 18.43
C PRO A 185 -3.40 -0.76 19.03
N ASN A 186 -4.07 -0.62 20.17
CA ASN A 186 -4.26 0.65 20.88
C ASN A 186 -3.42 0.74 22.16
N SER A 187 -2.44 -0.14 22.36
CA SER A 187 -1.57 -0.11 23.53
C SER A 187 -0.66 1.13 23.49
N PRO A 188 -0.70 2.01 24.52
CA PRO A 188 0.15 3.19 24.60
C PRO A 188 1.64 2.86 24.62
N GLU A 189 2.01 1.67 25.11
CA GLU A 189 3.40 1.22 25.14
C GLU A 189 3.93 0.90 23.74
N MET A 190 3.09 0.41 22.83
CA MET A 190 3.50 0.12 21.45
C MET A 190 3.75 1.42 20.67
N SER A 191 2.90 2.42 20.88
CA SER A 191 2.99 3.72 20.20
C SER A 191 4.30 4.45 20.49
N LYS A 192 4.92 4.25 21.67
CA LYS A 192 6.19 4.88 22.05
C LYS A 192 7.43 4.22 21.44
N ARG A 193 7.31 3.05 20.82
CA ARG A 193 8.47 2.27 20.35
C ARG A 193 8.96 2.69 18.96
N LYS A 194 8.12 3.36 18.18
CA LYS A 194 8.44 3.74 16.80
C LYS A 194 7.86 5.10 16.46
N GLU A 195 8.67 5.92 15.82
CA GLU A 195 8.27 7.19 15.25
C GLU A 195 8.49 7.13 13.74
N ALA A 196 7.55 7.72 12.99
CA ALA A 196 7.72 7.97 11.57
C ALA A 196 7.63 9.49 11.36
N ILE A 197 8.69 10.08 10.81
CA ILE A 197 8.72 11.49 10.47
C ILE A 197 8.43 11.61 8.98
N ASN A 198 7.28 12.19 8.66
CA ASN A 198 6.91 12.54 7.30
C ASN A 198 6.94 14.06 7.18
N ILE A 199 7.60 14.57 6.14
CA ILE A 199 7.62 15.99 5.82
C ILE A 199 6.78 16.17 4.57
N GLU A 200 5.56 16.64 4.75
CA GLU A 200 4.65 17.00 3.67
C GLU A 200 4.47 18.52 3.60
N TYR A 201 4.23 19.02 2.38
CA TYR A 201 3.89 20.41 2.06
C TYR A 201 2.94 20.44 0.86
#